data_AF-A0A0Q8DZH0-F1
#
_entry.id   AF-A0A0Q8DZH0-F1
#
_cell.length_a   1.000
_cell.length_b   1.000
_cell.length_c   1.000
_cell.angle_alpha   90.00
_cell.angle_beta   90.00
_cell.angle_gamma   90.00
#
_symmetry.space_group_name_H-M   'P 1'
#
loop_
_entity.id
_entity.type
_entity.pdbx_description
1 polymer ?
#
loop_
_entity_poly.entity_id
_entity_poly.type
_entity_poly.pdbx_seq_one_letter_code
_entity_poly.pdbx_strand_id
1 'polypeptide(L)'
;MRIGLLTVLALALAGCSSPGGDGFQDAFRITDQMRAAALESADISAMRGDLDYIAAWHVDRRTGVAGALKPGLDDAALDAMEAELGCKLPRELRALWRWRNGHPDTSTVHSFVWYHQLMPADEAMQQYRSLRSQHLLDWDRSWFPVMFFQEEWYFVECASATVEASPLMFYFTESGPQEAYRSLTSYFATARETMENGGVSVDGPDAEMDGDIKVAAAAHAKYNPGIAFPYYVPE
;
A
#
# COMPACT_ATOMS: atom_id res chain seq x y z
N MET A 1 76.34 -23.48 -5.93
CA MET A 1 75.96 -22.42 -4.98
C MET A 1 74.85 -21.60 -5.64
N ARG A 2 73.62 -21.71 -5.11
CA ARG A 2 72.37 -20.95 -5.35
C ARG A 2 71.96 -20.62 -6.81
N ILE A 3 70.97 -21.36 -7.32
CA ILE A 3 70.06 -20.94 -8.40
C ILE A 3 68.81 -20.36 -7.73
N GLY A 4 68.43 -19.15 -8.12
CA GLY A 4 67.31 -18.39 -7.56
C GLY A 4 65.95 -18.92 -7.98
N LEU A 5 65.03 -18.95 -7.01
CA LEU A 5 63.63 -19.32 -7.13
C LEU A 5 62.85 -18.13 -7.73
N LEU A 6 62.20 -18.34 -8.89
CA LEU A 6 61.10 -17.47 -9.35
C LEU A 6 59.80 -18.00 -8.76
N THR A 7 59.15 -17.20 -7.91
CA THR A 7 57.80 -17.48 -7.41
C THR A 7 56.78 -16.89 -8.38
N VAL A 8 56.07 -17.75 -9.10
CA VAL A 8 54.85 -17.38 -9.84
C VAL A 8 53.69 -17.41 -8.86
N LEU A 9 53.08 -16.24 -8.64
CA LEU A 9 51.89 -16.09 -7.80
C LEU A 9 50.67 -16.54 -8.61
N ALA A 10 50.07 -17.68 -8.24
CA ALA A 10 48.80 -18.13 -8.80
C ALA A 10 47.66 -17.39 -8.07
N LEU A 11 46.89 -16.58 -8.82
CA LEU A 11 45.62 -16.05 -8.34
C LEU A 11 44.61 -17.21 -8.24
N ALA A 12 44.22 -17.57 -7.02
CA ALA A 12 43.05 -18.41 -6.78
C ALA A 12 41.79 -17.54 -6.95
N LEU A 13 41.05 -17.76 -8.04
CA LEU A 13 39.68 -17.28 -8.17
C LEU A 13 38.83 -18.14 -7.22
N ALA A 14 38.44 -17.58 -6.08
CA ALA A 14 37.38 -18.13 -5.26
C ALA A 14 36.06 -17.96 -6.01
N GLY A 15 35.63 -19.00 -6.72
CA GLY A 15 34.28 -19.10 -7.23
C GLY A 15 33.32 -19.23 -6.06
N CYS A 16 32.53 -18.18 -5.81
CA CYS A 16 31.31 -18.32 -5.02
C CYS A 16 30.34 -19.17 -5.83
N SER A 17 30.35 -20.47 -5.55
CA SER A 17 29.27 -21.38 -5.92
C SER A 17 28.02 -20.99 -5.13
N SER A 18 27.15 -20.16 -5.71
CA SER A 18 25.77 -20.08 -5.22
C SER A 18 25.11 -21.45 -5.46
N PRO A 19 24.55 -22.10 -4.43
CA PRO A 19 23.84 -23.33 -4.62
C PRO A 19 22.60 -23.05 -5.46
N GLY A 20 22.45 -23.81 -6.54
CA GLY A 20 21.29 -23.78 -7.41
C GLY A 20 20.00 -23.94 -6.62
N GLY A 21 19.12 -22.97 -6.79
CA GLY A 21 17.69 -23.17 -6.72
C GLY A 21 17.14 -22.76 -8.07
N ASP A 22 16.87 -23.72 -8.93
CA ASP A 22 16.03 -23.56 -10.11
C ASP A 22 14.58 -23.39 -9.62
N GLY A 23 14.34 -22.35 -8.83
CA GLY A 23 13.07 -22.02 -8.23
C GLY A 23 12.64 -20.70 -8.80
N PHE A 24 11.64 -20.72 -9.69
CA PHE A 24 10.67 -19.63 -9.68
C PHE A 24 10.33 -19.40 -8.21
N GLN A 25 10.59 -18.20 -7.68
CA GLN A 25 10.13 -17.85 -6.33
C GLN A 25 8.66 -18.23 -6.25
N ASP A 26 8.26 -18.92 -5.17
CA ASP A 26 6.85 -19.21 -4.95
C ASP A 26 6.09 -17.90 -5.10
N ALA A 27 5.19 -17.84 -6.10
CA ALA A 27 4.41 -16.64 -6.38
C ALA A 27 3.77 -16.18 -5.07
N PHE A 28 3.93 -14.89 -4.75
CA PHE A 28 3.42 -14.32 -3.52
C PHE A 28 1.94 -14.65 -3.32
N ARG A 29 1.56 -15.01 -2.09
CA ARG A 29 0.17 -15.31 -1.74
C ARG A 29 -0.22 -14.63 -0.45
N ILE A 30 -1.41 -14.04 -0.47
CA ILE A 30 -2.11 -13.63 0.75
C ILE A 30 -2.51 -14.89 1.50
N THR A 31 -2.05 -15.01 2.75
CA THR A 31 -2.23 -16.20 3.58
C THR A 31 -3.50 -16.11 4.43
N ASP A 32 -3.97 -17.25 4.92
CA ASP A 32 -5.13 -17.27 5.83
C ASP A 32 -4.85 -16.56 7.15
N GLN A 33 -3.59 -16.54 7.59
CA GLN A 33 -3.16 -15.78 8.76
C GLN A 33 -3.32 -14.27 8.54
N MET A 34 -2.92 -13.76 7.37
CA MET A 34 -3.11 -12.34 7.01
C MET A 34 -4.60 -11.98 6.94
N ARG A 35 -5.41 -12.84 6.31
CA ARG A 35 -6.88 -12.65 6.27
C ARG A 35 -7.50 -12.63 7.66
N ALA A 36 -7.10 -13.54 8.54
CA ALA A 36 -7.60 -13.58 9.92
C ALA A 36 -7.20 -12.32 10.69
N ALA A 37 -5.94 -11.88 10.59
CA ALA A 37 -5.46 -10.66 11.22
C ALA A 37 -6.21 -9.41 10.73
N ALA A 38 -6.55 -9.36 9.44
CA ALA A 38 -7.36 -8.29 8.88
C ALA A 38 -8.77 -8.21 9.48
N LEU A 39 -9.41 -9.36 9.66
CA LEU A 39 -10.73 -9.44 10.30
C LEU A 39 -10.68 -9.03 11.77
N GLU A 40 -9.60 -9.37 12.48
CA GLU A 40 -9.39 -8.99 13.87
C GLU A 40 -9.15 -7.48 14.05
N SER A 41 -8.50 -6.82 13.09
CA SER A 41 -8.23 -5.38 13.14
C SER A 41 -9.35 -4.51 12.56
N ALA A 42 -10.35 -5.12 11.93
CA ALA A 42 -11.42 -4.40 11.25
C ALA A 42 -12.36 -3.69 12.23
N ASP A 43 -12.51 -2.38 12.05
CA ASP A 43 -13.52 -1.57 12.71
C ASP A 43 -13.90 -0.42 11.78
N ILE A 44 -15.02 -0.60 11.07
CA ILE A 44 -15.52 0.39 10.10
C ILE A 44 -15.93 1.70 10.79
N SER A 45 -16.40 1.64 12.04
CA SER A 45 -16.80 2.85 12.77
C SER A 45 -15.57 3.66 13.17
N ALA A 46 -14.53 3.00 13.69
CA ALA A 46 -13.26 3.64 14.00
C ALA A 46 -12.59 4.20 12.73
N MET A 47 -12.51 3.40 11.67
CA MET A 47 -12.00 3.81 10.36
C MET A 47 -12.71 5.06 9.86
N ARG A 48 -14.03 5.14 10.02
CA ARG A 48 -14.79 6.33 9.63
C ARG A 48 -14.39 7.58 10.42
N GLY A 49 -14.20 7.43 11.73
CA GLY A 49 -13.69 8.52 12.57
C GLY A 49 -12.31 9.02 12.12
N ASP A 50 -11.43 8.11 11.71
CA ASP A 50 -10.09 8.45 11.23
C ASP A 50 -10.13 9.14 9.85
N LEU A 51 -11.00 8.68 8.95
CA LEU A 51 -11.23 9.34 7.66
C LEU A 51 -11.77 10.76 7.81
N ASP A 52 -12.72 10.97 8.72
CA ASP A 52 -13.27 12.30 9.00
C ASP A 52 -12.19 13.22 9.62
N TYR A 53 -11.29 12.68 10.45
CA TYR A 53 -10.12 13.42 10.95
C TYR A 53 -9.17 13.81 9.81
N ILE A 54 -8.78 12.87 8.95
CA ILE A 54 -7.84 13.11 7.84
C ILE A 54 -8.39 14.18 6.88
N ALA A 55 -9.68 14.12 6.56
CA ALA A 55 -10.30 15.16 5.74
C ALA A 55 -10.30 16.54 6.43
N ALA A 56 -10.57 16.60 7.73
CA ALA A 56 -10.49 17.85 8.48
C ALA A 56 -9.05 18.40 8.55
N TRP A 57 -8.05 17.54 8.69
CA TRP A 57 -6.63 17.91 8.65
C TRP A 57 -6.26 18.55 7.30
N HIS A 58 -6.73 17.98 6.18
CA HIS A 58 -6.51 18.59 4.86
C HIS A 58 -7.19 19.95 4.69
N VAL A 59 -8.36 20.16 5.30
CA VAL A 59 -9.02 21.47 5.33
C VAL A 59 -8.19 22.48 6.12
N ASP A 60 -7.72 22.11 7.30
CA ASP A 60 -6.90 22.96 8.17
C ASP A 60 -5.58 23.36 7.49
N ARG A 61 -4.90 22.38 6.89
CA ARG A 61 -3.63 22.57 6.16
C ARG A 61 -3.80 23.10 4.74
N ARG A 62 -5.03 23.32 4.29
CA ARG A 62 -5.37 23.89 2.96
C ARG A 62 -4.70 23.17 1.79
N THR A 63 -4.55 21.85 1.88
CA THR A 63 -3.89 21.04 0.82
C THR A 63 -4.72 20.94 -0.46
N GLY A 64 -6.00 21.34 -0.43
CA GLY A 64 -6.96 21.18 -1.53
C GLY A 64 -7.57 19.78 -1.64
N VAL A 65 -6.95 18.75 -1.03
CA VAL A 65 -7.36 17.34 -1.12
C VAL A 65 -8.81 17.14 -0.68
N ALA A 66 -9.19 17.65 0.50
CA ALA A 66 -10.55 17.47 1.01
C ALA A 66 -11.63 18.07 0.08
N GLY A 67 -11.30 19.14 -0.66
CA GLY A 67 -12.20 19.75 -1.65
C GLY A 67 -12.26 19.00 -2.97
N ALA A 68 -11.23 18.21 -3.30
CA ALA A 68 -11.15 17.40 -4.51
C ALA A 68 -11.85 16.04 -4.37
N LEU A 69 -12.07 15.56 -3.15
CA LEU A 69 -12.75 14.29 -2.89
C LEU A 69 -14.18 14.27 -3.46
N LYS A 70 -14.42 13.34 -4.38
CA LYS A 70 -15.74 13.13 -5.01
C LYS A 70 -16.78 12.68 -3.96
N PRO A 71 -18.07 12.98 -4.18
CA PRO A 71 -19.15 12.40 -3.37
C PRO A 71 -19.04 10.87 -3.28
N GLY A 72 -19.44 10.32 -2.13
CA GLY A 72 -19.45 8.87 -1.93
C GLY A 72 -20.40 8.16 -2.88
N LEU A 73 -20.11 6.89 -3.13
CA LEU A 73 -20.92 6.00 -3.97
C LEU A 73 -22.09 5.41 -3.19
N ASP A 74 -23.18 5.14 -3.89
CA ASP A 74 -24.26 4.31 -3.37
C ASP A 74 -23.99 2.81 -3.61
N ASP A 75 -24.87 1.98 -3.06
CA ASP A 75 -24.73 0.53 -3.19
C ASP A 75 -24.95 0.01 -4.60
N ALA A 76 -25.80 0.66 -5.39
CA ALA A 76 -26.04 0.24 -6.76
C ALA A 76 -24.77 0.40 -7.62
N ALA A 77 -24.03 1.50 -7.43
CA ALA A 77 -22.75 1.73 -8.11
C ALA A 77 -21.70 0.70 -7.69
N LEU A 78 -21.58 0.40 -6.40
CA LEU A 78 -20.63 -0.59 -5.89
C LEU A 78 -20.98 -2.01 -6.35
N ASP A 79 -22.25 -2.36 -6.35
CA ASP A 79 -22.73 -3.68 -6.80
C ASP A 79 -22.50 -3.87 -8.32
N ALA A 80 -22.67 -2.82 -9.12
CA ALA A 80 -22.38 -2.86 -10.55
C ALA A 80 -20.89 -3.08 -10.81
N MET A 81 -20.02 -2.42 -10.05
CA MET A 81 -18.56 -2.64 -10.12
C MET A 81 -18.18 -4.06 -9.72
N GLU A 82 -18.72 -4.60 -8.61
CA GLU A 82 -18.47 -5.99 -8.19
C GLU A 82 -18.96 -7.00 -9.24
N ALA A 83 -20.08 -6.73 -9.90
CA ALA A 83 -20.58 -7.57 -10.98
C ALA A 83 -19.63 -7.59 -12.18
N GLU A 84 -19.01 -6.45 -12.52
CA GLU A 84 -17.98 -6.38 -13.55
C GLU A 84 -16.68 -7.09 -13.12
N LEU A 85 -16.28 -6.91 -11.86
CA LEU A 85 -15.07 -7.49 -11.29
C LEU A 85 -15.15 -9.02 -11.20
N GLY A 86 -16.35 -9.56 -10.97
CA GLY A 86 -16.59 -11.00 -10.79
C GLY A 86 -16.26 -11.53 -9.39
N CYS A 87 -16.08 -10.63 -8.41
CA CYS A 87 -15.85 -10.93 -7.00
C CYS A 87 -16.41 -9.82 -6.11
N LYS A 88 -16.43 -10.07 -4.79
CA LYS A 88 -16.93 -9.15 -3.78
C LYS A 88 -15.79 -8.37 -3.14
N LEU A 89 -15.99 -7.07 -3.00
CA LEU A 89 -15.06 -6.21 -2.27
C LEU A 89 -15.27 -6.38 -0.75
N PRO A 90 -14.21 -6.20 0.06
CA PRO A 90 -14.37 -6.15 1.51
C PRO A 90 -15.27 -4.97 1.92
N ARG A 91 -16.02 -5.14 3.02
CA ARG A 91 -16.94 -4.09 3.52
C ARG A 91 -16.21 -2.81 3.91
N GLU A 92 -14.98 -2.89 4.42
CA GLU A 92 -14.14 -1.71 4.65
C GLU A 92 -13.97 -0.86 3.38
N LEU A 93 -13.64 -1.47 2.23
CA LEU A 93 -13.47 -0.74 0.98
C LEU A 93 -14.80 -0.14 0.48
N ARG A 94 -15.90 -0.88 0.61
CA ARG A 94 -17.24 -0.33 0.33
C ARG A 94 -17.55 0.87 1.23
N ALA A 95 -17.22 0.80 2.51
CA ALA A 95 -17.44 1.89 3.46
C ALA A 95 -16.57 3.11 3.15
N LEU A 96 -15.31 2.90 2.74
CA LEU A 96 -14.41 3.96 2.26
C LEU A 96 -15.01 4.69 1.05
N TRP A 97 -15.48 3.96 0.04
CA TRP A 97 -16.05 4.61 -1.15
C TRP A 97 -17.46 5.15 -0.98
N ARG A 98 -18.26 4.63 -0.03
CA ARG A 98 -19.50 5.29 0.41
C ARG A 98 -19.22 6.60 1.15
N TRP A 99 -18.06 6.74 1.79
CA TRP A 99 -17.65 8.00 2.41
C TRP A 99 -17.28 9.04 1.34
N ARG A 100 -16.26 8.76 0.55
CA ARG A 100 -15.79 9.60 -0.56
C ARG A 100 -15.23 8.73 -1.66
N ASN A 101 -15.56 9.06 -2.91
CA ASN A 101 -15.08 8.34 -4.08
C ASN A 101 -13.73 8.86 -4.58
N GLY A 102 -12.77 9.02 -3.67
CA GLY A 102 -11.40 9.45 -4.00
C GLY A 102 -11.31 10.77 -4.76
N HIS A 103 -10.14 11.03 -5.33
CA HIS A 103 -9.92 12.12 -6.29
C HIS A 103 -8.88 11.70 -7.35
N PRO A 104 -8.98 12.19 -8.59
CA PRO A 104 -7.97 11.87 -9.60
C PRO A 104 -6.59 12.40 -9.22
N ASP A 105 -5.54 11.77 -9.72
CA ASP A 105 -4.15 12.15 -9.44
C ASP A 105 -3.84 13.60 -9.80
N THR A 106 -4.38 14.03 -10.92
CA THR A 106 -4.17 15.36 -11.48
C THR A 106 -4.92 16.49 -10.76
N SER A 107 -5.73 16.18 -9.73
CA SER A 107 -6.62 17.18 -9.11
C SER A 107 -5.96 18.02 -8.02
N THR A 108 -4.87 17.53 -7.40
CA THR A 108 -4.15 18.23 -6.32
C THR A 108 -2.67 17.93 -6.37
N VAL A 109 -1.83 18.86 -5.90
CA VAL A 109 -0.38 18.62 -5.74
C VAL A 109 -0.06 17.75 -4.53
N HIS A 110 -1.00 17.63 -3.59
CA HIS A 110 -0.87 16.80 -2.40
C HIS A 110 -1.69 15.52 -2.55
N SER A 111 -1.21 14.45 -1.94
CA SER A 111 -1.90 13.16 -1.89
C SER A 111 -2.81 13.04 -0.66
N PHE A 112 -3.65 12.01 -0.64
CA PHE A 112 -4.59 11.78 0.46
C PHE A 112 -3.90 11.33 1.74
N VAL A 113 -3.04 10.32 1.66
CA VAL A 113 -2.25 9.85 2.80
C VAL A 113 -0.88 9.47 2.27
N TRP A 114 0.20 10.04 2.80
CA TRP A 114 1.57 9.53 2.57
C TRP A 114 1.93 9.30 1.10
N TYR A 115 1.89 10.36 0.29
CA TYR A 115 2.08 10.34 -1.18
C TYR A 115 1.05 9.52 -1.97
N HIS A 116 0.22 8.72 -1.32
CA HIS A 116 -0.79 7.89 -1.95
C HIS A 116 -2.13 8.59 -2.06
N GLN A 117 -2.70 8.50 -3.25
CA GLN A 117 -4.02 9.03 -3.52
C GLN A 117 -5.06 7.94 -3.35
N LEU A 118 -6.21 8.31 -2.77
CA LEU A 118 -7.39 7.46 -2.84
C LEU A 118 -7.95 7.54 -4.25
N MET A 119 -7.81 6.47 -5.01
CA MET A 119 -8.34 6.43 -6.37
C MET A 119 -9.87 6.45 -6.34
N PRO A 120 -10.51 7.21 -7.23
CA PRO A 120 -11.91 7.01 -7.58
C PRO A 120 -12.14 5.59 -8.08
N ALA A 121 -13.28 4.99 -7.77
CA ALA A 121 -13.59 3.60 -8.11
C ALA A 121 -13.52 3.30 -9.62
N ASP A 122 -13.89 4.27 -10.46
CA ASP A 122 -13.79 4.18 -11.91
C ASP A 122 -12.34 4.16 -12.40
N GLU A 123 -11.46 4.88 -11.72
CA GLU A 123 -10.01 4.89 -11.98
C GLU A 123 -9.35 3.61 -11.46
N ALA A 124 -9.71 3.16 -10.25
CA ALA A 124 -9.28 1.88 -9.69
C ALA A 124 -9.65 0.70 -10.62
N MET A 125 -10.84 0.71 -11.21
CA MET A 125 -11.23 -0.29 -12.23
C MET A 125 -10.37 -0.19 -13.50
N GLN A 126 -10.06 1.01 -13.98
CA GLN A 126 -9.18 1.18 -15.14
C GLN A 126 -7.77 0.64 -14.86
N GLN A 127 -7.23 0.94 -13.68
CA GLN A 127 -5.95 0.43 -13.21
C GLN A 127 -5.96 -1.10 -13.08
N TYR A 128 -7.00 -1.67 -12.47
CA TYR A 128 -7.18 -3.13 -12.38
C TYR A 128 -7.14 -3.81 -13.77
N ARG A 129 -7.86 -3.26 -14.75
CA ARG A 129 -7.85 -3.79 -16.13
C ARG A 129 -6.46 -3.67 -16.76
N SER A 130 -5.76 -2.56 -16.54
CA SER A 130 -4.39 -2.34 -17.03
C SER A 130 -3.42 -3.35 -16.42
N LEU A 131 -3.35 -3.43 -15.09
CA LEU A 131 -2.45 -4.32 -14.35
C LEU A 131 -2.64 -5.79 -14.78
N ARG A 132 -3.89 -6.23 -14.94
CA ARG A 132 -4.19 -7.59 -15.42
C ARG A 132 -3.81 -7.89 -16.86
N SER A 133 -3.62 -6.85 -17.67
CA SER A 133 -3.20 -7.01 -19.07
C SER A 133 -1.66 -7.06 -19.22
N GLN A 134 -0.92 -6.65 -18.18
CA GLN A 134 0.53 -6.59 -18.20
C GLN A 134 1.14 -7.92 -17.82
N HIS A 135 1.69 -8.63 -18.80
CA HIS A 135 2.32 -9.95 -18.60
C HIS A 135 3.64 -9.93 -17.82
N LEU A 136 4.22 -8.76 -17.58
CA LEU A 136 5.46 -8.59 -16.83
C LEU A 136 5.23 -8.37 -15.33
N LEU A 137 3.98 -8.17 -14.92
CA LEU A 137 3.61 -8.00 -13.52
C LEU A 137 2.91 -9.27 -13.03
N ASP A 138 3.28 -9.75 -11.85
CA ASP A 138 2.66 -10.90 -11.20
C ASP A 138 1.37 -10.48 -10.47
N TRP A 139 0.50 -9.73 -11.15
CA TRP A 139 -0.74 -9.21 -10.57
C TRP A 139 -1.83 -10.28 -10.54
N ASP A 140 -2.21 -10.76 -9.35
CA ASP A 140 -3.30 -11.72 -9.21
C ASP A 140 -4.65 -11.11 -9.61
N ARG A 141 -5.53 -11.95 -10.17
CA ARG A 141 -6.88 -11.52 -10.58
C ARG A 141 -7.77 -11.14 -9.40
N SER A 142 -7.48 -11.65 -8.21
CA SER A 142 -8.20 -11.28 -6.98
C SER A 142 -7.72 -9.95 -6.39
N TRP A 143 -6.59 -9.41 -6.86
CA TRP A 143 -6.02 -8.17 -6.30
C TRP A 143 -6.65 -6.96 -6.96
N PHE A 144 -7.20 -6.09 -6.12
CA PHE A 144 -7.92 -4.91 -6.56
C PHE A 144 -7.27 -3.66 -5.98
N PRO A 145 -6.75 -2.74 -6.84
CA PRO A 145 -5.97 -1.60 -6.39
C PRO A 145 -6.90 -0.53 -5.80
N VAL A 146 -6.44 0.14 -4.75
CA VAL A 146 -7.23 1.10 -3.97
C VAL A 146 -6.57 2.47 -3.94
N MET A 147 -5.26 2.49 -3.75
CA MET A 147 -4.46 3.72 -3.72
C MET A 147 -3.25 3.59 -4.63
N PHE A 148 -2.77 4.72 -5.12
CA PHE A 148 -1.69 4.78 -6.10
C PHE A 148 -0.74 5.95 -5.83
N PHE A 149 0.54 5.72 -6.11
CA PHE A 149 1.57 6.74 -6.26
C PHE A 149 2.71 6.19 -7.14
N GLN A 150 2.98 6.78 -8.30
CA GLN A 150 4.17 6.46 -9.13
C GLN A 150 4.63 4.99 -9.15
N GLU A 151 3.83 4.09 -9.71
CA GLU A 151 4.13 2.64 -9.78
C GLU A 151 4.09 1.88 -8.44
N GLU A 152 3.59 2.53 -7.39
CA GLU A 152 3.23 1.93 -6.11
C GLU A 152 1.71 1.82 -6.02
N TRP A 153 1.22 0.65 -5.59
CA TRP A 153 -0.19 0.41 -5.32
C TRP A 153 -0.39 -0.16 -3.94
N TYR A 154 -1.34 0.42 -3.20
CA TYR A 154 -2.02 -0.36 -2.17
C TYR A 154 -3.21 -1.08 -2.77
N PHE A 155 -3.37 -2.35 -2.43
CA PHE A 155 -4.43 -3.19 -2.95
C PHE A 155 -5.02 -4.09 -1.87
N VAL A 156 -6.26 -4.53 -2.12
CA VAL A 156 -6.96 -5.52 -1.29
C VAL A 156 -7.24 -6.77 -2.12
N GLU A 157 -7.41 -7.89 -1.44
CA GLU A 157 -7.98 -9.10 -2.06
C GLU A 157 -9.50 -9.01 -2.09
N CYS A 158 -10.09 -9.23 -3.26
CA CYS A 158 -11.51 -9.50 -3.39
C CYS A 158 -11.80 -11.00 -3.22
N ALA A 159 -12.99 -11.33 -2.72
CA ALA A 159 -13.36 -12.69 -2.38
C ALA A 159 -14.61 -13.16 -3.13
N SER A 160 -14.87 -14.47 -3.15
CA SER A 160 -16.09 -15.03 -3.74
C SER A 160 -17.36 -14.68 -2.96
N ALA A 161 -17.22 -14.29 -1.69
CA ALA A 161 -18.30 -13.83 -0.82
C ALA A 161 -17.86 -12.56 -0.09
N THR A 162 -18.84 -11.77 0.37
CA THR A 162 -18.56 -10.55 1.15
C THR A 162 -17.88 -10.91 2.47
N VAL A 163 -16.72 -10.30 2.70
CA VAL A 163 -15.98 -10.34 3.97
C VAL A 163 -15.94 -8.94 4.59
N GLU A 164 -15.69 -8.86 5.89
CA GLU A 164 -15.62 -7.56 6.57
C GLU A 164 -14.40 -6.75 6.11
N ALA A 165 -13.24 -7.40 6.08
CA ALA A 165 -11.96 -6.79 5.77
C ALA A 165 -11.07 -7.73 4.95
N SER A 166 -10.01 -7.14 4.39
CA SER A 166 -8.94 -7.81 3.64
C SER A 166 -7.63 -7.14 4.04
N PRO A 167 -6.49 -7.87 4.12
CA PRO A 167 -5.23 -7.24 4.39
C PRO A 167 -4.90 -6.22 3.31
N LEU A 168 -4.34 -5.08 3.72
CA LEU A 168 -3.93 -4.04 2.78
C LEU A 168 -2.48 -4.31 2.40
N MET A 169 -2.33 -4.72 1.15
CA MET A 169 -1.06 -5.11 0.58
C MET A 169 -0.45 -3.94 -0.17
N PHE A 170 0.87 -3.95 -0.32
CA PHE A 170 1.62 -2.97 -1.10
C PHE A 170 2.32 -3.66 -2.25
N TYR A 171 2.25 -3.09 -3.45
CA TYR A 171 2.95 -3.53 -4.64
C TYR A 171 3.82 -2.39 -5.15
N PHE A 172 5.11 -2.65 -5.31
CA PHE A 172 6.01 -1.75 -6.04
C PHE A 172 6.67 -2.53 -7.17
N THR A 173 6.75 -1.94 -8.36
CA THR A 173 7.24 -2.62 -9.58
C THR A 173 8.61 -3.26 -9.42
N GLU A 174 9.51 -2.66 -8.64
CA GLU A 174 10.87 -3.17 -8.44
C GLU A 174 10.96 -4.30 -7.38
N SER A 175 10.07 -4.33 -6.40
CA SER A 175 10.13 -5.28 -5.27
C SER A 175 8.99 -6.30 -5.22
N GLY A 176 7.96 -6.12 -6.03
CA GLY A 176 6.76 -6.95 -6.04
C GLY A 176 5.83 -6.71 -4.83
N PRO A 177 4.88 -7.62 -4.60
CA PRO A 177 3.88 -7.52 -3.54
C PRO A 177 4.45 -7.87 -2.15
N GLN A 178 4.00 -7.15 -1.13
CA GLN A 178 4.28 -7.40 0.28
C GLN A 178 3.08 -7.02 1.17
N GLU A 179 2.99 -7.60 2.36
CA GLU A 179 2.03 -7.15 3.37
C GLU A 179 2.46 -5.80 3.92
N ALA A 180 1.55 -4.83 3.96
CA ALA A 180 1.86 -3.48 4.46
C ALA A 180 1.03 -3.11 5.68
N TYR A 181 -0.27 -3.42 5.70
CA TYR A 181 -1.13 -3.14 6.84
C TYR A 181 -2.13 -4.28 7.06
N ARG A 182 -2.56 -4.46 8.31
CA ARG A 182 -3.50 -5.52 8.68
C ARG A 182 -4.85 -5.36 7.97
N SER A 183 -5.34 -4.13 7.84
CA SER A 183 -6.61 -3.80 7.17
C SER A 183 -6.68 -2.31 6.83
N LEU A 184 -7.73 -1.87 6.14
CA LEU A 184 -7.95 -0.43 5.89
C LEU A 184 -8.16 0.35 7.20
N THR A 185 -8.82 -0.23 8.22
CA THR A 185 -8.90 0.36 9.55
C THR A 185 -7.50 0.66 10.11
N SER A 186 -6.59 -0.31 10.09
CA SER A 186 -5.22 -0.10 10.62
C SER A 186 -4.42 0.93 9.82
N TYR A 187 -4.64 1.02 8.50
CA TYR A 187 -4.03 2.02 7.63
C TYR A 187 -4.46 3.44 8.03
N PHE A 188 -5.77 3.68 8.15
CA PHE A 188 -6.27 5.01 8.48
C PHE A 188 -6.00 5.41 9.93
N ALA A 189 -5.97 4.46 10.87
CA ALA A 189 -5.52 4.70 12.23
C ALA A 189 -4.04 5.12 12.28
N THR A 190 -3.19 4.43 11.50
CA THR A 190 -1.77 4.81 11.33
C THR A 190 -1.66 6.21 10.75
N ALA A 191 -2.36 6.49 9.64
CA ALA A 191 -2.32 7.78 8.95
C ALA A 191 -2.72 8.93 9.87
N ARG A 192 -3.80 8.75 10.63
CA ARG A 192 -4.26 9.72 11.63
C ARG A 192 -3.19 9.98 12.68
N GLU A 193 -2.66 8.94 13.33
CA GLU A 193 -1.66 9.12 14.40
C GLU A 193 -0.40 9.79 13.85
N THR A 194 0.00 9.48 12.63
CA THR A 194 1.10 10.17 11.97
C THR A 194 0.81 11.66 11.78
N MET A 195 -0.38 12.01 11.27
CA MET A 195 -0.79 13.41 11.09
C MET A 195 -0.91 14.18 12.41
N GLU A 196 -1.42 13.53 13.47
CA GLU A 196 -1.53 14.10 14.82
C GLU A 196 -0.15 14.43 15.41
N ASN A 197 0.86 13.61 15.11
CA ASN A 197 2.21 13.76 15.61
C ASN A 197 3.14 14.51 14.66
N GLY A 198 2.59 15.15 13.62
CA GLY A 198 3.34 16.03 12.72
C GLY A 198 4.19 15.29 11.68
N GLY A 199 4.01 13.98 11.49
CA GLY A 199 4.74 13.20 10.49
C GLY A 199 4.23 13.38 9.06
N VAL A 200 3.62 14.52 8.73
CA VAL A 200 3.22 14.87 7.36
C VAL A 200 3.50 16.35 7.13
N SER A 201 4.60 16.62 6.45
CA SER A 201 4.99 17.97 6.03
C SER A 201 4.26 18.37 4.75
N VAL A 202 3.65 19.56 4.73
CA VAL A 202 2.89 20.11 3.58
C VAL A 202 3.57 21.29 2.90
N ASP A 203 4.68 21.80 3.45
CA ASP A 203 5.34 23.02 2.99
C ASP A 203 6.84 22.83 2.70
N GLY A 204 7.27 23.23 1.50
CA GLY A 204 8.65 23.64 1.19
C GLY A 204 9.67 22.54 0.82
N PRO A 205 10.81 22.93 0.22
CA PRO A 205 11.91 22.04 -0.18
C PRO A 205 12.69 21.42 1.02
N ASP A 206 12.31 21.77 2.25
CA ASP A 206 12.90 21.30 3.51
C ASP A 206 11.95 20.36 4.28
N ALA A 207 10.95 19.74 3.61
CA ALA A 207 10.18 18.66 4.23
C ALA A 207 11.16 17.59 4.75
N GLU A 208 11.25 17.46 6.08
CA GLU A 208 12.15 16.51 6.74
C GLU A 208 11.58 15.10 6.59
N MET A 209 11.71 14.56 5.37
CA MET A 209 11.20 13.25 4.98
C MET A 209 11.63 12.16 5.97
N ASP A 210 12.87 12.23 6.48
CA ASP A 210 13.39 11.30 7.48
C ASP A 210 12.64 11.38 8.82
N GLY A 211 12.28 12.60 9.25
CA GLY A 211 11.51 12.84 10.47
C GLY A 211 10.08 12.32 10.34
N ASP A 212 9.43 12.64 9.23
CA ASP A 212 8.09 12.17 8.90
C ASP A 212 8.05 10.62 8.89
N ILE A 213 9.04 9.99 8.23
CA ILE A 213 9.16 8.52 8.13
C ILE A 213 9.30 7.88 9.51
N LYS A 214 10.11 8.45 10.41
CA LYS A 214 10.25 7.91 11.78
C LYS A 214 8.93 7.98 12.56
N VAL A 215 8.16 9.06 12.39
CA VAL A 215 6.83 9.19 13.03
C VAL A 215 5.85 8.16 12.46
N ALA A 216 5.78 7.99 11.14
CA ALA A 216 4.90 6.98 10.55
C ALA A 216 5.31 5.55 10.89
N ALA A 217 6.61 5.24 10.89
CA ALA A 217 7.07 3.91 11.26
C ALA A 217 6.69 3.57 12.71
N ALA A 218 6.75 4.54 13.63
CA ALA A 218 6.32 4.36 15.01
C ALA A 218 4.80 4.12 15.12
N ALA A 219 3.98 4.93 14.43
CA ALA A 219 2.53 4.72 14.37
C ALA A 219 2.18 3.37 13.72
N HIS A 220 2.86 3.02 12.63
CA HIS A 220 2.67 1.77 11.90
C HIS A 220 2.92 0.56 12.80
N ALA A 221 4.04 0.54 13.52
CA ALA A 221 4.40 -0.56 14.42
C ALA A 221 3.36 -0.82 15.53
N LYS A 222 2.64 0.22 15.95
CA LYS A 222 1.58 0.14 16.95
C LYS A 222 0.32 -0.56 16.41
N TYR A 223 -0.09 -0.24 15.19
CA TYR A 223 -1.32 -0.77 14.58
C TYR A 223 -1.10 -2.04 13.75
N ASN A 224 0.14 -2.30 13.33
CA ASN A 224 0.52 -3.40 12.45
C ASN A 224 1.64 -4.26 13.06
N PRO A 225 1.50 -4.76 14.31
CA PRO A 225 2.61 -5.44 14.97
C PRO A 225 3.01 -6.71 14.21
N GLY A 226 4.31 -6.82 13.95
CA GLY A 226 4.92 -7.90 13.19
C GLY A 226 5.04 -7.68 11.69
N ILE A 227 4.49 -6.57 11.15
CA ILE A 227 4.57 -6.21 9.73
C ILE A 227 5.64 -5.12 9.59
N ALA A 228 6.48 -5.22 8.56
CA ALA A 228 7.47 -4.19 8.26
C ALA A 228 6.78 -2.95 7.66
N PHE A 229 7.26 -1.75 8.02
CA PHE A 229 6.82 -0.52 7.34
C PHE A 229 7.29 -0.58 5.87
N PRO A 230 6.43 -0.30 4.88
CA PRO A 230 6.77 -0.51 3.46
C PRO A 230 7.83 0.44 2.91
N TYR A 231 8.23 1.46 3.68
CA TYR A 231 9.27 2.42 3.30
C TYR A 231 10.54 2.24 4.11
N TYR A 232 11.67 2.62 3.51
CA TYR A 232 12.95 2.70 4.21
C TYR A 232 12.87 3.67 5.40
N VAL A 233 13.31 3.22 6.57
CA VAL A 233 13.41 4.03 7.78
C VAL A 233 14.89 4.35 8.03
N PRO A 234 15.32 5.62 7.95
CA PRO A 234 16.69 6.01 8.28
C PRO A 234 17.03 5.69 9.74
N GLU A 235 18.28 5.30 10.01
CA GLU A 235 18.78 5.07 11.38
C GLU A 235 18.77 6.36 12.24
#